data_AF-A0A2K3NJ23-F1
#
_entry.id   AF-A0A2K3NJ23-F1
#
_cell.length_a   1.000
_cell.length_b   1.000
_cell.length_c   1.000
_cell.angle_alpha   90.00
_cell.angle_beta   90.00
_cell.angle_gamma   90.00
#
_symmetry.space_group_name_H-M   'P 1'
#
loop_
_entity.id
_entity.type
_entity.pdbx_description
1 polymer ?
#
loop_
_entity_poly.entity_id
_entity_poly.type
_entity_poly.pdbx_seq_one_letter_code
_entity_poly.pdbx_strand_id
1 'polypeptide(L)'
;MMENQKRPRILCLHGFRTSGQILKKSIFSRWPETVIQKLDFVFLDGQCPAQGKSEVEGIFDPPYYEWFQVNEDYTEYSNFEECIAYIEDYMLKNGPFDGVLGFSQIPTHVHHRNTLNLKSGAILAAALPGMQAQ
;
A
#
# COMPACT_ATOMS: atom_id res chain seq x y z
N MET A 1 -1.70 -14.29 33.80
CA MET A 1 -1.07 -14.82 32.58
C MET A 1 -1.27 -13.74 31.52
N MET A 2 -0.21 -13.00 31.16
CA MET A 2 -0.34 -12.05 30.05
C MET A 2 -0.43 -12.90 28.79
N GLU A 3 -1.60 -12.89 28.16
CA GLU A 3 -1.80 -13.49 26.86
C GLU A 3 -0.74 -12.90 25.92
N ASN A 4 0.07 -13.75 25.30
CA ASN A 4 1.09 -13.35 24.34
C ASN A 4 0.37 -12.87 23.06
N GLN A 5 -0.28 -11.70 23.13
CA GLN A 5 -1.10 -11.18 22.03
C GLN A 5 -0.19 -10.95 20.83
N LYS A 6 -0.43 -11.70 19.77
CA LYS A 6 0.27 -11.56 18.50
C LYS A 6 0.06 -10.14 17.98
N ARG A 7 1.16 -9.45 17.64
CA ARG A 7 1.09 -8.11 17.04
C ARG A 7 0.34 -8.18 15.70
N PRO A 8 -0.66 -7.30 15.46
CA PRO A 8 -1.34 -7.25 14.18
C PRO A 8 -0.36 -7.04 13.03
N ARG A 9 -0.46 -7.89 12.00
CA ARG A 9 0.35 -7.83 10.79
C ARG A 9 -0.30 -6.90 9.76
N ILE A 10 0.39 -5.82 9.42
CA ILE A 10 -0.11 -4.78 8.52
C ILE A 10 0.67 -4.84 7.21
N LEU A 11 -0.03 -5.11 6.11
CA LEU A 11 0.53 -4.97 4.77
C LEU A 11 0.55 -3.50 4.38
N CYS A 12 1.74 -2.95 4.16
CA CYS A 12 2.00 -1.56 3.85
C CYS A 12 2.28 -1.40 2.36
N LEU A 13 1.43 -0.64 1.69
CA LEU A 13 1.49 -0.38 0.26
C LEU A 13 1.86 1.10 0.05
N HIS A 14 2.96 1.36 -0.65
CA HIS A 14 3.48 2.72 -0.87
C HIS A 14 2.61 3.56 -1.81
N GLY A 15 2.89 4.86 -1.92
CA GLY A 15 2.16 5.76 -2.82
C GLY A 15 2.81 5.90 -4.19
N PHE A 16 2.21 6.71 -5.06
CA PHE A 16 2.67 6.93 -6.43
C PHE A 16 4.12 7.37 -6.51
N ARG A 17 4.90 6.65 -7.34
CA ARG A 17 6.32 6.91 -7.57
C ARG A 17 7.12 6.99 -6.27
N THR A 18 6.83 6.08 -5.34
CA THR A 18 7.62 5.88 -4.11
C THR A 18 7.98 4.41 -3.95
N SER A 19 8.44 3.98 -2.78
CA SER A 19 8.73 2.57 -2.50
C SER A 19 8.30 2.22 -1.08
N GLY A 20 8.17 0.92 -0.81
CA GLY A 20 7.93 0.37 0.53
C GLY A 20 8.99 0.83 1.53
N GLN A 21 10.24 0.99 1.11
CA GLN A 21 11.31 1.55 1.96
C GLN A 21 11.06 3.02 2.31
N ILE A 22 10.60 3.82 1.36
CA ILE A 22 10.24 5.23 1.60
C ILE A 22 9.07 5.30 2.58
N LEU A 23 8.00 4.51 2.36
CA LEU A 23 6.88 4.42 3.28
C LEU A 23 7.32 4.00 4.70
N LYS A 24 8.22 3.01 4.80
CA LYS A 24 8.81 2.59 6.09
C LYS A 24 9.51 3.75 6.78
N LYS A 25 10.39 4.48 6.09
CA LYS A 25 11.06 5.67 6.65
C LYS A 25 10.05 6.72 7.10
N SER A 26 8.98 6.95 6.33
CA SER A 26 7.92 7.92 6.70
C SER A 26 7.14 7.50 7.94
N ILE A 27 6.81 6.22 8.11
CA ILE A 27 6.11 5.73 9.31
C ILE A 27 7.03 5.84 10.53
N PHE A 28 8.24 5.29 10.44
CA PHE A 28 9.14 5.20 11.59
C PHE A 28 9.69 6.55 12.05
N SER A 29 9.67 7.59 11.19
CA SER A 29 10.05 8.95 11.57
C SER A 29 8.91 9.79 12.16
N ARG A 30 7.64 9.41 11.96
CA ARG A 30 6.48 10.23 12.35
C ARG A 30 5.63 9.60 13.45
N TRP A 31 5.56 8.27 13.51
CA TRP A 31 4.69 7.60 14.46
C TRP A 31 5.40 7.40 15.81
N PRO A 32 4.67 7.51 16.94
CA PRO A 32 5.24 7.19 18.25
C PRO A 32 5.74 5.75 18.32
N GLU A 33 6.89 5.55 18.97
CA GLU A 33 7.49 4.22 19.13
C GLU A 33 6.53 3.23 19.82
N THR A 34 5.72 3.72 20.76
CA THR A 34 4.69 2.94 21.46
C THR A 34 3.60 2.38 20.55
N VAL A 35 3.38 2.99 19.37
CA VAL A 35 2.49 2.49 18.34
C VAL A 35 3.23 1.49 17.46
N ILE A 36 4.44 1.85 17.00
CA ILE A 36 5.25 1.02 16.08
C ILE A 36 5.55 -0.34 16.71
N GLN A 37 5.91 -0.39 17.99
CA GLN A 37 6.26 -1.64 18.67
C GLN A 37 5.08 -2.62 18.79
N LYS A 38 3.83 -2.13 18.69
CA LYS A 38 2.61 -2.94 18.78
C LYS A 38 2.18 -3.59 17.46
N LEU A 39 2.79 -3.20 16.34
CA LEU A 39 2.42 -3.65 14.99
C LEU A 39 3.57 -4.42 14.34
N ASP A 40 3.24 -5.35 13.45
CA ASP A 40 4.21 -6.01 12.57
C ASP A 40 3.97 -5.52 11.13
N PHE A 41 4.88 -4.72 10.59
CA PHE A 41 4.70 -4.09 9.28
C PHE A 41 5.42 -4.87 8.18
N VAL A 42 4.72 -5.14 7.09
CA VAL A 42 5.27 -5.76 5.88
C VAL A 42 5.14 -4.76 4.73
N PHE A 43 6.26 -4.26 4.21
CA PHE A 43 6.26 -3.25 3.14
C PHE A 43 6.44 -3.92 1.78
N LEU A 44 5.50 -3.68 0.87
CA LEU A 44 5.51 -4.22 -0.48
C LEU A 44 5.82 -3.13 -1.50
N ASP A 45 6.61 -3.46 -2.51
CA ASP A 45 6.87 -2.62 -3.68
C ASP A 45 5.94 -3.00 -4.84
N GLY A 46 5.48 -1.99 -5.58
CA GLY A 46 4.80 -2.15 -6.85
C GLY A 46 5.71 -2.77 -7.91
N GLN A 47 5.11 -3.46 -8.89
CA GLN A 47 5.87 -4.18 -9.91
C GLN A 47 6.36 -3.27 -11.05
N CYS A 48 5.75 -2.10 -11.23
CA CYS A 48 6.09 -1.18 -12.31
C CYS A 48 7.16 -0.18 -11.82
N PRO A 49 8.34 -0.09 -12.45
CA PRO A 49 9.24 1.04 -12.22
C PRO A 49 8.55 2.36 -12.58
N ALA A 50 8.82 3.41 -11.80
CA ALA A 50 8.27 4.73 -12.08
C ALA A 50 8.74 5.26 -13.44
N GLN A 51 7.80 5.73 -14.27
CA GLN A 51 8.10 6.23 -15.62
C GLN A 51 8.34 7.75 -15.67
N GLY A 52 8.14 8.46 -14.57
CA GLY A 52 8.37 9.89 -14.50
C GLY A 52 8.90 10.35 -13.16
N LYS A 53 8.97 11.67 -13.01
CA LYS A 53 9.51 12.31 -11.81
C LYS A 53 8.72 11.91 -10.57
N SER A 54 9.44 11.62 -9.48
CA SER A 54 8.85 11.45 -8.16
C SER A 54 8.84 12.77 -7.40
N GLU A 55 7.77 13.04 -6.65
CA GLU A 55 7.71 14.22 -5.76
C GLU A 55 8.71 14.14 -4.60
N VAL A 56 9.21 12.94 -4.30
CA VAL A 56 10.17 12.73 -3.23
C VAL A 56 11.62 12.68 -3.71
N GLU A 57 11.85 12.93 -5.00
CA GLU A 57 13.18 13.04 -5.58
C GLU A 57 13.97 14.21 -4.96
N GLY A 58 15.23 13.96 -4.61
CA GLY A 58 16.08 14.90 -3.86
C GLY A 58 15.88 14.86 -2.34
N ILE A 59 14.86 14.15 -1.85
CA ILE A 59 14.68 13.85 -0.42
C ILE A 59 15.01 12.37 -0.14
N PHE A 60 14.55 11.47 -1.00
CA PHE A 60 14.84 10.04 -0.94
C PHE A 60 15.44 9.56 -2.25
N ASP A 61 16.43 8.66 -2.17
CA ASP A 61 17.01 8.05 -3.35
C ASP A 61 16.06 7.02 -4.00
N PRO A 62 16.16 6.80 -5.32
CA PRO A 62 15.48 5.70 -6.03
C PRO A 62 15.93 4.31 -5.49
N PRO A 63 15.22 3.20 -5.82
CA PRO A 63 14.16 3.09 -6.84
C PRO A 63 12.79 3.58 -6.37
N TYR A 64 12.00 4.01 -7.35
CA TYR A 64 10.59 4.36 -7.20
C TYR A 64 9.74 3.44 -8.08
N TYR A 65 8.54 3.14 -7.59
CA TYR A 65 7.61 2.23 -8.22
C TYR A 65 6.22 2.84 -8.31
N GLU A 66 5.45 2.28 -9.22
CA GLU A 66 4.02 2.52 -9.43
C GLU A 66 3.29 1.18 -9.30
N TRP A 67 2.09 1.22 -8.74
CA TRP A 67 1.24 0.03 -8.65
C TRP A 67 0.68 -0.35 -10.02
N PHE A 68 0.17 0.66 -10.74
CA PHE A 68 -0.28 0.60 -12.12
C PHE A 68 0.19 1.87 -12.82
N GLN A 69 0.38 1.80 -14.13
CA GLN A 69 0.86 2.91 -14.93
C GLN A 69 -0.31 3.72 -15.47
N VAL A 70 -0.07 5.02 -15.62
CA VAL A 70 -1.02 5.95 -16.22
C VAL A 70 -0.32 6.72 -17.33
N ASN A 71 -0.99 6.93 -18.46
CA ASN A 71 -0.46 7.77 -19.53
C ASN A 71 -0.29 9.23 -19.08
N GLU A 72 0.49 10.02 -19.83
CA GLU A 72 0.84 11.41 -19.46
C GLU A 72 -0.39 12.31 -19.25
N ASP A 73 -1.48 12.05 -19.96
CA ASP A 73 -2.73 12.79 -19.89
C ASP A 73 -3.69 12.28 -18.79
N TYR A 74 -3.30 11.26 -18.01
CA TYR A 74 -4.10 10.65 -16.95
C TYR A 74 -5.46 10.09 -17.38
N THR A 75 -5.58 9.68 -18.65
CA THR A 75 -6.82 9.18 -19.25
C THR A 75 -6.87 7.66 -19.39
N GLU A 76 -5.71 7.01 -19.45
CA GLU A 76 -5.59 5.56 -19.66
C GLU A 76 -4.70 4.94 -18.59
N TYR A 77 -5.18 3.82 -18.03
CA TYR A 77 -4.47 3.03 -17.03
C TYR A 77 -4.03 1.70 -17.65
N SER A 78 -2.84 1.24 -17.29
CA SER A 78 -2.31 -0.06 -17.68
C SER A 78 -1.72 -0.78 -16.47
N ASN A 79 -1.69 -2.12 -16.53
CA ASN A 79 -1.20 -2.99 -15.45
C ASN A 79 -2.06 -2.97 -14.17
N PHE A 80 -3.31 -2.49 -14.25
CA PHE A 80 -4.17 -2.35 -13.09
C PHE A 80 -4.64 -3.71 -12.57
N GLU A 81 -5.15 -4.55 -13.45
CA GLU A 81 -5.61 -5.91 -13.12
C GLU A 81 -4.45 -6.77 -12.62
N GLU A 82 -3.28 -6.68 -13.25
CA GLU A 82 -2.06 -7.38 -12.84
C GLU A 82 -1.60 -6.92 -11.45
N CYS A 83 -1.70 -5.62 -11.15
CA CYS A 83 -1.41 -5.09 -9.82
C CYS A 83 -2.32 -5.69 -8.75
N ILE A 84 -3.64 -5.75 -8.99
CA ILE A 84 -4.58 -6.34 -8.05
C ILE A 84 -4.25 -7.82 -7.85
N ALA A 85 -4.07 -8.58 -8.93
CA ALA A 85 -3.75 -10.00 -8.87
C ALA A 85 -2.44 -10.25 -8.10
N TYR A 86 -1.43 -9.40 -8.26
CA TYR A 86 -0.17 -9.48 -7.53
C TYR A 86 -0.37 -9.26 -6.02
N ILE A 87 -1.12 -8.23 -5.61
CA ILE A 87 -1.38 -7.95 -4.20
C ILE A 87 -2.18 -9.11 -3.58
N GLU A 88 -3.21 -9.60 -4.26
CA GLU A 88 -4.02 -10.73 -3.82
C GLU A 88 -3.18 -12.01 -3.65
N ASP A 89 -2.39 -12.36 -4.66
CA ASP A 89 -1.49 -13.52 -4.61
C ASP A 89 -0.47 -13.40 -3.47
N TYR A 90 0.10 -12.20 -3.27
CA TYR A 90 1.00 -11.95 -2.15
C TYR A 90 0.31 -12.12 -0.80
N MET A 91 -0.92 -11.60 -0.66
CA MET A 91 -1.72 -11.73 0.56
C MET A 91 -2.07 -13.19 0.87
N LEU A 92 -2.43 -13.98 -0.14
CA LEU A 92 -2.72 -15.41 0.01
C LEU A 92 -1.48 -16.21 0.41
N LYS A 93 -0.31 -15.91 -0.17
CA LYS A 93 0.94 -16.65 0.08
C LYS A 93 1.64 -16.27 1.39
N ASN A 94 1.55 -15.00 1.80
CA ASN A 94 2.35 -14.46 2.91
C ASN A 94 1.52 -14.05 4.14
N GLY A 95 0.19 -14.19 4.04
CA GLY A 95 -0.75 -13.92 5.13
C GLY A 95 -0.71 -14.96 6.26
N PRO A 96 -1.63 -14.87 7.24
CA PRO A 96 -2.68 -13.85 7.32
C PRO A 96 -2.12 -12.46 7.65
N PHE A 97 -2.76 -11.44 7.07
CA PHE A 97 -2.58 -10.04 7.43
C PHE A 97 -3.83 -9.56 8.17
N ASP A 98 -3.64 -8.76 9.21
CA ASP A 98 -4.69 -8.22 10.07
C ASP A 98 -5.17 -6.82 9.61
N GLY A 99 -4.48 -6.23 8.62
CA GLY A 99 -4.88 -4.97 8.01
C GLY A 99 -4.00 -4.57 6.84
N VAL A 100 -4.48 -3.58 6.07
CA VAL A 100 -3.73 -2.96 4.98
C VAL A 100 -3.59 -1.46 5.26
N LEU A 101 -2.37 -0.96 5.16
CA LEU A 101 -2.05 0.46 5.25
C LEU A 101 -1.62 0.94 3.87
N GLY A 102 -2.36 1.91 3.34
CA GLY A 102 -2.09 2.46 2.03
C GLY A 102 -1.91 3.98 2.00
N PHE A 103 -1.06 4.48 1.11
CA PHE A 103 -0.93 5.91 0.85
C PHE A 103 -1.27 6.26 -0.60
N SER A 104 -2.30 7.08 -0.80
CA SER A 104 -2.57 7.93 -1.98
C SER A 104 -2.66 7.31 -3.40
N GLN A 105 -2.35 6.04 -3.66
CA GLN A 105 -2.51 5.44 -4.99
C GLN A 105 -3.04 4.01 -5.00
N ILE A 106 -3.48 3.49 -3.86
CA ILE A 106 -4.03 2.14 -3.82
C ILE A 106 -5.49 2.20 -4.24
N PRO A 107 -5.92 1.35 -5.19
CA PRO A 107 -7.33 1.27 -5.55
C PRO A 107 -8.16 0.82 -4.35
N THR A 108 -9.03 1.71 -3.88
CA THR A 108 -10.11 1.36 -2.97
C THR A 108 -11.31 0.93 -3.81
N HIS A 109 -11.62 -0.38 -3.83
CA HIS A 109 -12.78 -1.04 -4.45
C HIS A 109 -13.59 -0.23 -5.50
N VAL A 110 -13.48 -0.67 -6.75
CA VAL A 110 -14.24 -0.19 -7.91
C VAL A 110 -15.68 -0.68 -7.85
N HIS A 111 -16.65 0.24 -7.68
CA HIS A 111 -18.01 0.03 -8.15
C HIS A 111 -18.38 1.15 -9.11
N HIS A 112 -18.48 0.77 -10.39
CA HIS A 112 -19.14 1.44 -11.51
C HIS A 112 -19.15 2.98 -11.57
N ARG A 113 -18.50 3.49 -12.63
CA ARG A 113 -18.55 4.84 -13.25
C ARG A 113 -17.48 5.84 -12.81
N ASN A 114 -16.67 6.18 -13.83
CA ASN A 114 -16.13 7.49 -14.21
C ASN A 114 -15.88 8.50 -13.07
N THR A 115 -14.63 8.98 -13.03
CA THR A 115 -14.06 10.03 -12.16
C THR A 115 -13.80 9.63 -10.71
N LEU A 116 -12.75 8.82 -10.50
CA LEU A 116 -12.00 8.89 -9.24
C LEU A 116 -11.05 10.08 -9.31
N ASN A 117 -11.52 11.25 -8.85
CA ASN A 117 -10.63 12.35 -8.49
C ASN A 117 -9.73 11.87 -7.35
N LEU A 118 -8.48 11.53 -7.66
CA LEU A 118 -7.47 11.07 -6.71
C LEU A 118 -7.10 12.22 -5.77
N LYS A 119 -7.94 12.45 -4.75
CA LYS A 119 -7.60 13.33 -3.63
C LYS A 119 -6.73 12.52 -2.66
N SER A 120 -5.54 13.04 -2.39
CA SER A 120 -4.54 12.47 -1.50
C SER A 120 -5.13 12.14 -0.13
N GLY A 121 -4.99 10.87 0.27
CA GLY A 121 -5.41 10.37 1.57
C GLY A 121 -4.60 9.14 1.97
N ALA A 122 -4.15 9.08 3.22
CA ALA A 122 -3.73 7.84 3.83
C ALA A 122 -4.98 7.05 4.21
N ILE A 123 -5.12 5.82 3.71
CA ILE A 123 -6.27 4.96 4.03
C ILE A 123 -5.72 3.77 4.82
N LEU A 124 -6.08 3.72 6.09
CA LEU A 124 -5.94 2.51 6.90
C LEU A 124 -7.23 1.71 6.75
N ALA A 125 -7.20 0.64 5.97
CA ALA A 125 -8.31 -0.29 5.85
C ALA A 125 -8.00 -1.52 6.70
N ALA A 126 -8.63 -1.62 7.87
CA ALA A 126 -8.62 -2.84 8.65
C ALA A 126 -9.79 -3.73 8.19
N ALA A 127 -9.48 -4.88 7.57
CA ALA A 127 -10.49 -5.91 7.36
C ALA A 127 -10.63 -6.70 8.67
N LEU A 128 -11.81 -6.59 9.30
CA LEU A 128 -12.14 -7.31 10.52
C LEU A 128 -12.25 -8.83 10.27
N PRO A 129 -11.93 -9.68 11.25
CA PRO A 129 -12.08 -11.13 11.13
C PRO A 129 -13.56 -11.49 10.97
N GLY A 130 -13.93 -12.01 9.79
CA GLY A 130 -15.31 -12.36 9.47
C GLY A 130 -15.57 -12.85 8.04
N MET A 131 -14.55 -12.92 7.17
CA MET A 131 -14.70 -13.58 5.86
C MET A 131 -14.60 -15.11 6.01
N GLN A 132 -15.63 -15.71 6.63
CA GLN A 132 -15.97 -17.09 6.33
C GLN A 132 -16.72 -17.08 5.00
N ALA A 133 -16.06 -17.56 3.96
CA ALA A 133 -16.78 -18.04 2.78
C ALA A 133 -17.67 -19.21 3.23
N GLN A 134 -18.99 -19.02 3.08
CA GLN A 134 -19.90 -20.15 2.86
C GLN A 134 -19.98 -20.42 1.36
#